data_AF-A0A6G3CRK3-F1
#
_entry.id   AF-A0A6G3CRK3-F1
#
_cell.length_a   1.000
_cell.length_b   1.000
_cell.length_c   1.000
_cell.angle_alpha   90.00
_cell.angle_beta   90.00
_cell.angle_gamma   90.00
#
_symmetry.space_group_name_H-M   'P 1'
#
loop_
_entity.id
_entity.type
_entity.pdbx_description
1 polymer ?
#
loop_
_entity_poly.entity_id
_entity_poly.type
_entity_poly.pdbx_seq_one_letter_code
_entity_poly.pdbx_strand_id
1 'polypeptide(L)'
;RIRALTFERFGVRREQAERTGAWEVEGIPEQVRELYSRRHGRIVEMAGDESGRQERDRAAAESLRAKHAADAAGMRASWRQRAEEAGVDVDAMVAAATPGPPDPGAGPALDGPGGPRIPPPSDVAALIFDPTNGLTANQKTFSR
;
A
#
# COMPACT_ATOMS: atom_id res chain seq x y z
N ARG A 1 -3.67 -11.38 6.19
CA ARG A 1 -2.35 -12.02 6.49
C ARG A 1 -1.19 -11.36 5.75
N ILE A 2 -1.15 -11.33 4.41
CA ILE A 2 -0.01 -10.76 3.66
C ILE A 2 0.23 -9.27 3.99
N ARG A 3 -0.83 -8.44 4.03
CA ARG A 3 -0.70 -7.00 4.32
C ARG A 3 -0.10 -6.71 5.70
N ALA A 4 -0.56 -7.43 6.72
CA ALA A 4 -0.01 -7.31 8.07
C ALA A 4 1.48 -7.68 8.11
N LEU A 5 1.86 -8.81 7.50
CA LEU A 5 3.26 -9.24 7.44
C LEU A 5 4.18 -8.27 6.68
N THR A 6 3.70 -7.70 5.57
CA THR A 6 4.48 -6.71 4.81
C THR A 6 4.63 -5.39 5.55
N PHE A 7 3.62 -5.01 6.33
CA PHE A 7 3.69 -3.84 7.20
C PHE A 7 4.65 -4.07 8.37
N GLU A 8 4.48 -5.16 9.11
CA GLU A 8 5.31 -5.50 10.27
C GLU A 8 6.79 -5.61 9.92
N ARG A 9 7.12 -6.19 8.75
CA ARG A 9 8.51 -6.45 8.37
C ARG A 9 9.17 -5.31 7.62
N PHE A 10 8.41 -4.57 6.81
CA PHE A 10 8.98 -3.61 5.84
C PHE A 10 8.33 -2.22 5.92
N GLY A 11 7.32 -2.03 6.76
CA GLY A 11 6.58 -0.76 6.85
C GLY A 11 5.68 -0.47 5.66
N VAL A 12 5.41 -1.47 4.81
CA VAL A 12 4.61 -1.28 3.60
C VAL A 12 3.19 -0.85 3.97
N ARG A 13 2.82 0.36 3.56
CA ARG A 13 1.46 0.89 3.67
C ARG A 13 0.69 0.66 2.39
N ARG A 14 -0.63 0.68 2.50
CA ARG A 14 -1.53 0.46 1.37
C ARG A 14 -2.73 1.36 1.44
N GLU A 15 -3.13 1.83 0.26
CA GLU A 15 -4.31 2.64 0.05
C GLU A 15 -5.23 1.95 -0.97
N GLN A 16 -6.50 2.30 -0.95
CA GLN A 16 -7.44 1.83 -1.95
C GLN A 16 -7.43 2.82 -3.12
N ALA A 17 -7.10 2.36 -4.32
CA ALA A 17 -7.16 3.17 -5.52
C ALA A 17 -8.60 3.57 -5.83
N GLU A 18 -8.88 4.88 -5.90
CA GLU A 18 -10.23 5.41 -6.09
C GLU A 18 -10.92 4.87 -7.35
N ARG A 19 -10.16 4.79 -8.45
CA ARG A 19 -10.68 4.35 -9.76
C ARG A 19 -11.07 2.88 -9.81
N THR A 20 -10.32 2.00 -9.15
CA THR A 20 -10.45 0.55 -9.31
C THR A 20 -10.95 -0.17 -8.06
N GLY A 21 -10.92 0.50 -6.90
CA GLY A 21 -11.17 -0.12 -5.60
C GLY A 21 -10.09 -1.12 -5.19
N ALA A 22 -9.00 -1.27 -5.96
CA ALA A 22 -7.91 -2.18 -5.66
C ALA A 22 -7.01 -1.62 -4.56
N TRP A 23 -6.39 -2.51 -3.78
CA TRP A 23 -5.47 -2.10 -2.71
C TRP A 23 -4.03 -2.06 -3.21
N GLU A 24 -3.46 -0.88 -3.26
CA GLU A 24 -2.16 -0.58 -3.85
C GLU A 24 -1.14 -0.21 -2.77
N VAL A 25 0.15 -0.27 -3.10
CA VAL A 25 1.21 0.11 -2.17
C VAL A 25 1.40 1.62 -2.22
N GLU A 26 1.32 2.25 -1.06
CA GLU A 26 1.63 3.68 -0.93
C GLU A 26 3.09 3.94 -1.34
N GLY A 27 3.33 4.98 -2.13
CA GLY A 27 4.66 5.30 -2.67
C GLY A 27 5.01 4.60 -3.99
N ILE A 28 4.12 3.76 -4.55
CA ILE A 28 4.24 3.25 -5.93
C ILE A 28 3.30 4.03 -6.85
N PRO A 29 3.82 4.94 -7.71
CA PRO A 29 3.00 5.80 -8.54
C PRO A 29 2.11 5.03 -9.54
N GLU A 30 0.96 5.59 -9.93
CA GLU A 30 0.05 4.96 -10.90
C GLU A 30 0.74 4.66 -12.23
N GLN A 31 1.57 5.57 -12.73
CA GLN A 31 2.30 5.37 -13.99
C GLN A 31 3.20 4.12 -13.95
N VAL A 32 3.76 3.79 -12.79
CA VAL A 32 4.57 2.57 -12.61
C VAL A 32 3.68 1.33 -12.62
N ARG A 33 2.52 1.40 -11.95
CA ARG A 33 1.54 0.31 -11.96
C ARG A 33 1.05 0.03 -13.38
N GLU A 34 0.74 1.06 -14.15
CA GLU A 34 0.33 0.94 -15.55
C GLU A 34 1.43 0.36 -16.44
N LEU A 35 2.67 0.84 -16.28
CA LEU A 35 3.85 0.35 -17.01
C LEU A 35 4.03 -1.16 -16.91
N TYR A 36 3.75 -1.74 -15.74
CA TYR A 36 3.85 -3.18 -15.49
C TYR A 36 2.54 -3.95 -15.73
N SER A 37 1.42 -3.25 -15.91
CA SER A 37 0.09 -3.82 -16.14
C SER A 37 -0.22 -4.12 -17.62
N ARG A 38 0.79 -4.55 -18.38
CA ARG A 38 0.70 -4.68 -19.85
C ARG A 38 -0.43 -5.58 -20.34
N ARG A 39 -0.72 -6.69 -19.64
CA ARG A 39 -1.83 -7.58 -20.02
C ARG A 39 -3.17 -6.89 -19.81
N HIS A 40 -3.31 -6.11 -18.74
CA HIS A 40 -4.53 -5.35 -18.49
C HIS A 40 -4.77 -4.31 -19.60
N GLY A 41 -3.74 -3.55 -19.97
CA GLY A 41 -3.82 -2.61 -21.12
C GLY A 41 -4.27 -3.31 -22.41
N ARG A 42 -3.67 -4.46 -22.74
CA ARG A 42 -4.09 -5.25 -23.92
C ARG A 42 -5.54 -5.73 -23.85
N ILE A 43 -6.02 -6.12 -22.67
CA ILE A 43 -7.41 -6.54 -22.49
C ILE A 43 -8.36 -5.37 -22.73
N VAL A 44 -8.03 -4.20 -22.18
CA VAL A 44 -8.80 -2.96 -22.39
C VAL A 44 -8.81 -2.57 -23.86
N GLU A 45 -7.66 -2.58 -24.54
CA GLU A 45 -7.57 -2.33 -25.99
C GLU A 45 -8.41 -3.30 -26.83
N MET A 46 -8.42 -4.59 -26.47
CA MET A 46 -9.17 -5.63 -27.20
C MET A 46 -10.68 -5.56 -26.97
N ALA A 47 -11.11 -5.24 -25.75
CA ALA A 47 -12.52 -5.20 -25.38
C ALA A 47 -13.17 -3.84 -25.68
N GLY A 48 -12.41 -2.75 -25.62
CA GLY A 48 -12.89 -1.37 -25.63
C GLY A 48 -13.26 -0.88 -24.22
N ASP A 49 -13.13 0.42 -23.98
CA ASP A 49 -13.31 1.02 -22.64
C ASP A 49 -14.73 0.86 -22.08
N GLU A 50 -15.75 0.83 -22.95
CA GLU A 50 -17.17 0.69 -22.56
C GLU A 50 -17.65 -0.76 -22.55
N SER A 51 -16.74 -1.73 -22.62
CA SER A 51 -17.09 -3.14 -22.70
C SER A 51 -17.75 -3.70 -21.45
N GLY A 52 -18.78 -4.52 -21.66
CA GLY A 52 -19.39 -5.33 -20.64
C GLY A 52 -18.40 -6.33 -20.04
N ARG A 53 -18.85 -7.02 -18.98
CA ARG A 53 -18.02 -8.03 -18.30
C ARG A 53 -17.66 -9.18 -19.24
N GLN A 54 -18.60 -9.60 -20.08
CA GLN A 54 -18.44 -10.77 -20.94
C GLN A 54 -17.42 -10.52 -22.06
N GLU A 55 -17.41 -9.34 -22.68
CA GLU A 55 -16.39 -8.97 -23.68
C GLU A 55 -14.99 -8.89 -23.06
N ARG A 56 -14.87 -8.34 -21.84
CA ARG A 56 -13.61 -8.30 -21.10
C ARG A 56 -13.08 -9.69 -20.75
N ASP A 57 -13.96 -10.60 -20.32
CA ASP A 57 -13.57 -11.98 -20.00
C ASP A 57 -13.08 -12.72 -21.26
N ARG A 58 -13.74 -12.49 -22.40
CA ARG A 58 -13.31 -13.02 -23.69
C ARG A 58 -11.95 -12.47 -24.11
N ALA A 59 -11.76 -11.15 -24.06
CA ALA A 59 -10.47 -10.52 -24.34
C ALA A 59 -9.37 -10.99 -23.38
N ALA A 60 -9.70 -11.22 -22.10
CA ALA A 60 -8.78 -11.79 -21.13
C ALA A 60 -8.32 -13.19 -21.51
N ALA A 61 -9.22 -14.06 -21.97
CA ALA A 61 -8.89 -15.39 -22.45
C ALA A 61 -8.04 -15.35 -23.72
N GLU A 62 -8.40 -14.51 -24.70
CA GLU A 62 -7.68 -14.36 -25.96
C GLU A 62 -6.30 -13.70 -25.78
N SER A 63 -6.12 -12.84 -24.77
CA SER A 63 -4.82 -12.21 -24.46
C SER A 63 -3.79 -13.15 -23.81
N LEU A 64 -4.19 -14.37 -23.43
CA LEU A 64 -3.29 -15.33 -22.81
C LEU A 64 -2.17 -15.71 -23.78
N ARG A 65 -0.93 -15.54 -23.33
CA ARG A 65 0.25 -16.07 -24.01
C ARG A 65 0.75 -17.29 -23.26
N ALA A 66 1.37 -18.21 -24.00
CA ALA A 66 2.11 -19.31 -23.40
C ALA A 66 3.15 -18.75 -22.41
N LYS A 67 3.26 -19.38 -21.24
CA LYS A 67 4.30 -19.03 -20.27
C LYS A 67 5.64 -19.46 -20.87
N HIS A 68 6.50 -18.50 -21.17
CA HIS A 68 7.87 -18.79 -21.57
C HIS A 68 8.74 -19.00 -20.33
N ALA A 69 9.58 -20.03 -20.35
CA ALA A 69 10.64 -20.17 -19.36
C ALA A 69 11.63 -19.03 -19.60
N ALA A 70 11.61 -18.04 -18.72
CA ALA A 70 12.49 -16.88 -18.79
C ALA A 70 13.50 -16.94 -17.66
N ASP A 71 14.74 -16.54 -17.96
CA ASP A 71 15.78 -16.39 -16.95
C ASP A 71 15.39 -15.25 -15.98
N ALA A 72 15.32 -15.59 -14.69
CA ALA A 72 14.93 -14.64 -13.64
C ALA A 72 15.91 -13.47 -13.49
N ALA A 73 17.21 -13.68 -13.76
CA ALA A 73 18.19 -12.59 -13.72
C ALA A 73 17.97 -11.62 -14.88
N GLY A 74 17.87 -12.14 -16.11
CA GLY A 74 17.51 -11.35 -17.30
C GLY A 74 16.18 -10.60 -17.14
N MET A 75 15.17 -11.22 -16.54
CA MET A 75 13.89 -10.56 -16.27
C MET A 75 14.04 -9.36 -15.33
N ARG A 76 14.77 -9.49 -14.22
CA ARG A 76 15.00 -8.39 -13.27
C ARG A 76 15.71 -7.22 -13.94
N ALA A 77 16.74 -7.50 -14.74
CA ALA A 77 17.44 -6.46 -15.51
C ALA A 77 16.49 -5.75 -16.48
N SER A 78 15.67 -6.51 -17.23
CA SER A 78 14.71 -5.95 -18.17
C SER A 78 13.63 -5.08 -17.51
N TRP A 79 13.28 -5.38 -16.27
CA TRP A 79 12.31 -4.59 -15.50
C TRP A 79 12.96 -3.30 -14.99
N ARG A 80 14.16 -3.40 -14.39
CA ARG A 80 14.91 -2.21 -13.98
C ARG A 80 15.12 -1.24 -15.14
N GLN A 81 15.63 -1.73 -16.27
CA GLN A 81 15.81 -0.93 -17.47
C GLN A 81 14.52 -0.24 -17.92
N ARG A 82 13.38 -0.96 -17.95
CA ARG A 82 12.09 -0.36 -18.33
C ARG A 82 11.66 0.77 -17.40
N ALA A 83 11.88 0.62 -16.10
CA ALA A 83 11.54 1.66 -15.14
C ALA A 83 12.45 2.88 -15.29
N GLU A 84 13.75 2.67 -15.50
CA GLU A 84 14.73 3.73 -15.78
C GLU A 84 14.40 4.49 -17.07
N GLU A 85 14.04 3.79 -18.15
CA GLU A 85 13.57 4.37 -19.41
C GLU A 85 12.30 5.22 -19.24
N ALA A 86 11.46 4.89 -18.26
CA ALA A 86 10.29 5.67 -17.88
C ALA A 86 10.60 6.80 -16.88
N GLY A 87 11.88 7.05 -16.57
CA GLY A 87 12.33 8.09 -15.64
C GLY A 87 12.06 7.78 -14.16
N VAL A 88 11.83 6.52 -13.80
CA VAL A 88 11.57 6.10 -12.42
C VAL A 88 12.88 5.84 -11.70
N ASP A 89 13.13 6.58 -10.62
CA ASP A 89 14.15 6.19 -9.64
C ASP A 89 13.62 5.02 -8.81
N VAL A 90 13.96 3.80 -9.23
CA VAL A 90 13.47 2.56 -8.63
C VAL A 90 13.92 2.43 -7.18
N ASP A 91 15.18 2.76 -6.90
CA ASP A 91 15.74 2.55 -5.57
C ASP A 91 15.16 3.58 -4.58
N ALA A 92 14.99 4.84 -4.98
CA ALA A 92 14.28 5.83 -4.17
C ALA A 92 12.81 5.49 -3.96
N MET A 93 12.11 5.03 -5.01
CA MET A 93 10.71 4.59 -4.93
C MET A 93 10.54 3.43 -3.95
N VAL A 94 11.41 2.41 -4.04
CA VAL A 94 11.37 1.26 -3.13
C VAL A 94 11.68 1.69 -1.70
N ALA A 95 12.69 2.54 -1.49
CA ALA A 95 13.02 3.06 -0.16
C ALA A 95 11.83 3.82 0.47
N ALA A 96 11.10 4.61 -0.30
CA ALA A 96 9.91 5.30 0.16
C ALA A 96 8.75 4.34 0.47
N ALA A 97 8.53 3.32 -0.36
CA ALA A 97 7.46 2.34 -0.19
C ALA A 97 7.73 1.32 0.93
N THR A 98 9.00 1.11 1.29
CA THR A 98 9.43 0.21 2.37
C THR A 98 10.30 0.94 3.41
N PRO A 99 9.71 1.83 4.25
CA PRO A 99 10.46 2.63 5.21
C PRO A 99 11.09 1.80 6.35
N GLY A 100 10.81 0.50 6.42
CA GLY A 100 11.26 -0.38 7.49
C GLY A 100 10.15 -0.68 8.50
N PRO A 101 10.37 -1.64 9.42
CA PRO A 101 9.38 -2.04 10.40
C PRO A 101 8.90 -0.83 11.23
N PRO A 102 7.62 -0.80 11.64
CA PRO A 102 7.11 0.26 12.49
C PRO A 102 7.89 0.31 13.81
N ASP A 103 8.07 1.51 14.35
CA ASP A 103 8.68 1.72 15.67
C ASP A 103 7.92 0.91 16.74
N PRO A 104 8.60 0.05 17.52
CA PRO A 104 7.98 -0.72 18.61
C PRO A 104 7.24 0.13 19.65
N GLY A 105 7.60 1.42 19.79
CA GLY A 105 6.94 2.37 20.67
C GLY A 105 5.69 3.03 20.06
N ALA A 106 5.45 2.86 18.76
CA ALA A 106 4.23 3.32 18.13
C ALA A 106 3.06 2.44 18.59
N GLY A 107 2.15 3.01 19.39
CA GLY A 107 0.93 2.31 19.77
C GLY A 107 0.09 1.88 18.56
N PRO A 108 -0.83 0.93 18.74
CA PRO A 108 -1.54 0.27 17.65
C PRO A 108 -2.38 1.27 16.85
N ALA A 109 -2.39 1.10 15.53
CA ALA A 109 -3.24 1.89 14.65
C ALA A 109 -4.66 1.30 14.62
N LEU A 110 -5.67 2.10 14.97
CA LEU A 110 -7.07 1.79 14.73
C LEU A 110 -7.28 1.82 13.21
N ASP A 111 -7.79 0.75 12.62
CA ASP A 111 -8.08 0.60 11.18
C ASP A 111 -6.89 0.36 10.24
N GLY A 112 -5.72 0.03 10.77
CA GLY A 112 -4.56 -0.41 9.98
C GLY A 112 -3.56 0.70 9.66
N PRO A 113 -2.64 0.48 8.70
CA PRO A 113 -1.51 1.38 8.48
C PRO A 113 -1.98 2.78 8.04
N GLY A 114 -1.85 3.78 8.91
CA GLY A 114 -2.24 5.17 8.64
C GLY A 114 -3.49 5.66 9.38
N GLY A 115 -4.22 4.77 10.06
CA GLY A 115 -5.34 5.18 10.91
C GLY A 115 -4.89 5.85 12.22
N PRO A 116 -5.83 6.44 13.00
CA PRO A 116 -5.52 7.08 14.28
C PRO A 116 -4.70 6.15 15.17
N ARG A 117 -3.57 6.64 15.68
CA ARG A 117 -2.74 5.86 16.61
C ARG A 117 -3.33 5.92 18.00
N ILE A 118 -3.56 4.75 18.60
CA ILE A 118 -3.80 4.67 20.03
C ILE A 118 -2.47 5.01 20.71
N PRO A 119 -2.41 6.00 21.63
CA PRO A 119 -1.21 6.24 22.43
C PRO A 119 -0.82 4.96 23.16
N PRO A 120 0.47 4.69 23.40
CA PRO A 120 0.86 3.51 24.16
C PRO A 120 0.19 3.53 25.55
N PRO A 121 -0.08 2.36 26.16
CA PRO A 121 -0.79 2.30 27.44
C PRO A 121 -0.13 3.13 28.55
N SER A 122 1.19 3.33 28.51
CA SER A 122 1.93 4.22 29.41
C SER A 122 1.49 5.67 29.30
N ASP A 123 1.25 6.15 28.09
CA ASP A 123 0.89 7.55 27.83
C ASP A 123 -0.56 7.79 28.24
N VAL A 124 -1.43 6.80 27.98
CA VAL A 124 -2.81 6.79 28.50
C VAL A 124 -2.80 6.78 30.03
N ALA A 125 -1.98 5.95 30.66
CA ALA A 125 -1.85 5.90 32.11
C ALA A 125 -1.32 7.22 32.68
N ALA A 126 -0.30 7.82 32.05
CA ALA A 126 0.24 9.11 32.46
C ALA A 126 -0.82 10.21 32.41
N LEU A 127 -1.67 10.23 31.37
CA LEU A 127 -2.78 11.18 31.26
C LEU A 127 -3.86 10.92 32.32
N ILE A 128 -4.23 9.66 32.54
CA ILE A 128 -5.31 9.30 33.49
C ILE A 128 -4.90 9.58 34.93
N PHE A 129 -3.67 9.21 35.29
CA PHE A 129 -3.15 9.25 36.66
C PHE A 129 -2.32 10.50 36.97
N ASP A 130 -2.29 11.49 36.06
CA ASP A 130 -1.62 12.77 36.35
C ASP A 130 -2.19 13.38 37.64
N PRO A 131 -1.35 13.74 38.63
CA PRO A 131 -1.82 14.17 39.94
C PRO A 131 -2.52 15.52 39.92
N THR A 132 -2.32 16.32 38.87
CA THR A 132 -2.83 17.70 38.77
C THR A 132 -4.01 17.79 37.80
N ASN A 133 -3.88 17.17 36.62
CA ASN A 133 -4.79 17.30 35.49
C ASN A 133 -5.45 15.97 35.10
N GLY A 134 -5.11 14.88 35.80
CA GLY A 134 -5.55 13.54 35.41
C GLY A 134 -7.02 13.28 35.68
N LEU A 135 -7.53 12.23 35.05
CA LEU A 135 -8.90 11.77 35.29
C LEU A 135 -9.12 11.24 36.72
N THR A 136 -8.08 11.01 37.50
CA THR A 136 -8.20 10.66 38.92
C THR A 136 -7.90 11.82 39.88
N ALA A 137 -7.59 13.02 39.38
CA ALA A 137 -7.31 14.17 40.23
C ALA A 137 -8.59 14.65 40.95
N ASN A 138 -8.46 14.99 42.24
CA ASN A 138 -9.57 15.40 43.10
C ASN A 138 -10.07 16.85 42.86
N GLN A 139 -9.36 17.65 42.05
CA GLN A 139 -9.74 19.02 41.71
C GLN A 139 -10.09 19.11 40.23
N LYS A 140 -11.32 18.74 39.87
CA LYS A 140 -11.83 18.91 38.50
C LYS A 140 -12.90 19.98 38.45
N THR A 141 -12.69 20.98 37.60
CA THR A 141 -13.71 21.96 37.23
C THR A 141 -14.33 21.51 35.92
N PHE A 142 -15.63 21.25 35.90
CA PHE A 142 -16.38 20.91 34.69
C PHE A 142 -17.23 22.11 34.27
N SER A 143 -17.12 22.53 33.00
CA SER A 143 -18.08 23.45 32.37
C SER A 143 -19.03 22.66 31.48
N ARG A 144 -20.29 23.10 31.43
CA ARG A 144 -21.30 22.58 30.51
C ARG A 144 -21.04 23.07 29.09
#